data_AF-A0A2H0FZ60-F1
#
_entry.id   AF-A0A2H0FZ60-F1
#
_cell.length_a   1.000
_cell.length_b   1.000
_cell.length_c   1.000
_cell.angle_alpha   90.00
_cell.angle_beta   90.00
_cell.angle_gamma   90.00
#
_symmetry.space_group_name_H-M   'P 1'
#
loop_
_entity.id
_entity.type
_entity.pdbx_description
1 polymer ?
#
loop_
_entity_poly.entity_id
_entity_poly.type
_entity_poly.pdbx_seq_one_letter_code
_entity_poly.pdbx_strand_id
1 'polypeptide(L)'
;MSINQIGGKYFSAIAASSNPRYPDAERVPDTVLINPVLTLLGDEMEEGWEGCLSIPGLRGLVPRYKRLRYQGFDQSGNPIDHTVSSFHARVVQHECDHLQGILYPMRIRDMSRFGFVEELFPDNAPVAE
;
A
#
# COMPACT_ATOMS: atom_id res chain seq x y z
N MET A 1 -4.76 -3.63 -3.97
CA MET A 1 -5.79 -2.86 -4.71
C MET A 1 -7.06 -2.89 -3.88
N SER A 2 -7.56 -1.75 -3.44
CA SER A 2 -8.72 -1.71 -2.55
C SER A 2 -10.02 -1.72 -3.32
N ILE A 3 -11.02 -2.47 -2.85
CA ILE A 3 -12.27 -2.60 -3.57
C ILE A 3 -13.10 -1.30 -3.53
N ASN A 4 -12.79 -0.37 -2.60
CA ASN A 4 -13.33 0.99 -2.66
C ASN A 4 -12.90 1.72 -3.93
N GLN A 5 -11.78 1.33 -4.55
CA GLN A 5 -11.38 1.82 -5.88
C GLN A 5 -12.34 1.36 -7.00
N ILE A 6 -13.24 0.40 -6.71
CA ILE A 6 -14.26 -0.14 -7.63
C ILE A 6 -15.68 -0.23 -7.01
N GLY A 7 -15.93 0.39 -5.84
CA GLY A 7 -17.28 0.56 -5.26
C GLY A 7 -17.82 -0.47 -4.24
N GLY A 8 -16.99 -1.30 -3.58
CA GLY A 8 -17.45 -2.27 -2.54
C GLY A 8 -16.80 -2.10 -1.15
N LYS A 9 -17.22 -2.89 -0.13
CA LYS A 9 -16.82 -2.74 1.30
C LYS A 9 -15.65 -3.62 1.81
N TYR A 10 -14.76 -4.11 0.96
CA TYR A 10 -13.68 -5.05 1.33
C TYR A 10 -12.31 -4.63 0.77
N PHE A 11 -11.21 -5.23 1.24
CA PHE A 11 -9.88 -4.99 0.69
C PHE A 11 -9.25 -6.28 0.12
N SER A 12 -8.62 -6.20 -1.05
CA SER A 12 -7.80 -7.28 -1.62
C SER A 12 -6.34 -6.83 -1.73
N ALA A 13 -5.49 -7.40 -0.87
CA ALA A 13 -4.06 -7.17 -0.88
C ALA A 13 -3.44 -7.97 -2.03
N ILE A 14 -3.28 -7.31 -3.17
CA ILE A 14 -2.46 -7.80 -4.27
C ILE A 14 -1.13 -7.08 -4.16
N ALA A 15 -0.09 -7.81 -3.80
CA ALA A 15 1.28 -7.34 -3.89
C ALA A 15 2.13 -8.47 -4.47
N ALA A 16 1.98 -8.68 -5.79
CA ALA A 16 2.69 -9.71 -6.53
C ALA A 16 4.22 -9.54 -6.42
N SER A 17 4.91 -10.68 -6.29
CA SER A 17 6.37 -10.84 -6.10
C SER A 17 7.26 -10.40 -7.26
N SER A 18 6.73 -9.65 -8.22
CA SER A 18 7.43 -9.20 -9.43
C SER A 18 6.74 -7.96 -10.00
N ASN A 19 6.40 -6.99 -9.15
CA ASN A 19 5.70 -5.78 -9.58
C ASN A 19 6.71 -4.78 -10.16
N PRO A 20 6.68 -4.46 -11.47
CA PRO A 20 7.60 -3.49 -12.06
C PRO A 20 7.46 -2.08 -11.46
N ARG A 21 6.35 -1.79 -10.77
CA ARG A 21 6.14 -0.52 -10.05
C ARG A 21 6.88 -0.44 -8.72
N TYR A 22 7.34 -1.58 -8.19
CA TYR A 22 8.07 -1.75 -6.93
C TYR A 22 9.14 -2.83 -7.12
N PRO A 23 10.22 -2.54 -7.86
CA PRO A 23 11.21 -3.55 -8.25
C PRO A 23 11.96 -4.15 -7.05
N ASP A 24 12.16 -3.35 -6.00
CA ASP A 24 12.91 -3.73 -4.80
C ASP A 24 12.02 -4.25 -3.65
N ALA A 25 10.72 -4.42 -3.90
CA ALA A 25 9.80 -4.86 -2.86
C ALA A 25 9.96 -6.34 -2.51
N GLU A 26 9.96 -6.64 -1.21
CA GLU A 26 9.82 -8.01 -0.74
C GLU A 26 8.49 -8.63 -1.18
N ARG A 27 8.50 -9.96 -1.36
CA ARG A 27 7.31 -10.72 -1.71
C ARG A 27 6.26 -10.62 -0.61
N VAL A 28 5.08 -10.15 -0.98
CA VAL A 28 3.88 -10.16 -0.14
C VAL A 28 2.94 -11.25 -0.68
N PRO A 29 2.38 -12.11 0.17
CA PRO A 29 1.41 -13.11 -0.28
C PRO A 29 0.11 -12.44 -0.72
N ASP A 30 -0.47 -12.94 -1.83
CA ASP A 30 -1.80 -12.52 -2.26
C ASP A 30 -2.82 -12.88 -1.18
N THR A 31 -3.48 -11.85 -0.63
CA THR A 31 -4.35 -12.00 0.54
C THR A 31 -5.65 -11.23 0.32
N VAL A 32 -6.78 -11.94 0.36
CA VAL A 32 -8.08 -11.28 0.51
C VAL A 32 -8.31 -11.04 1.99
N LEU A 33 -8.49 -9.78 2.38
CA LEU A 33 -8.66 -9.40 3.79
C LEU A 33 -9.95 -8.61 3.97
N ILE A 34 -10.91 -9.25 4.63
CA ILE A 34 -12.24 -8.72 4.91
C ILE A 34 -12.29 -8.20 6.34
N ASN A 35 -12.91 -7.03 6.53
CA ASN A 35 -13.07 -6.35 7.82
C ASN A 35 -11.75 -6.20 8.60
N PRO A 36 -10.72 -5.56 8.01
CA PRO A 36 -9.42 -5.47 8.64
C PRO A 36 -9.45 -4.63 9.91
N VAL A 37 -8.73 -5.10 10.94
CA VAL A 37 -8.38 -4.35 12.14
C VAL A 37 -6.87 -4.28 12.23
N LEU A 38 -6.31 -3.07 12.26
CA LEU A 38 -4.87 -2.84 12.39
C LEU A 38 -4.50 -2.49 13.83
N THR A 39 -3.48 -3.15 14.37
CA THR A 39 -2.84 -2.80 15.64
C THR A 39 -1.38 -2.46 15.36
N LEU A 40 -0.99 -1.22 15.63
CA LEU A 40 0.39 -0.75 15.45
C LEU A 40 1.30 -1.38 16.51
N LEU A 41 2.50 -1.83 16.10
CA LEU A 41 3.43 -2.55 16.97
C LEU A 41 4.72 -1.76 17.17
N GLY A 42 4.61 -0.62 17.84
CA GLY A 42 5.68 0.36 18.06
C GLY A 42 5.35 1.70 17.39
N ASP A 43 6.25 2.66 17.55
CA ASP A 43 6.16 4.02 17.00
C ASP A 43 7.18 4.27 15.86
N GLU A 44 8.06 3.32 15.58
CA GLU A 44 9.00 3.39 14.46
C GLU A 44 8.24 3.53 13.13
N MET A 45 8.56 4.57 12.39
CA MET A 45 8.04 4.82 11.04
C MET A 45 9.16 4.74 10.02
N GLU A 46 8.83 4.27 8.83
CA GLU A 46 9.73 4.30 7.68
C GLU A 46 9.10 5.11 6.52
N GLU A 47 9.92 5.88 5.83
CA GLU A 47 9.53 6.54 4.59
C GLU A 47 9.70 5.59 3.41
N GLY A 48 8.78 5.67 2.44
CA GLY A 48 8.84 4.88 1.23
C GLY A 48 7.96 5.48 0.15
N TRP A 49 8.37 5.29 -1.11
CA TRP A 49 7.63 5.80 -2.25
C TRP A 49 6.35 5.00 -2.44
N GLU A 50 5.21 5.68 -2.43
CA GLU A 50 3.91 5.09 -2.69
C GLU A 50 3.35 5.62 -4.01
N GLY A 51 2.70 4.72 -4.74
CA GLY A 51 1.81 5.02 -5.85
C GLY A 51 0.48 4.33 -5.67
N CYS A 52 -0.52 4.73 -6.45
CA CYS A 52 -1.86 4.19 -6.36
C CYS A 52 -2.47 4.02 -7.75
N LEU A 53 -3.20 2.92 -7.96
CA LEU A 53 -3.91 2.70 -9.23
C LEU A 53 -5.01 3.72 -9.49
N SER A 54 -5.58 4.31 -8.44
CA SER A 54 -6.54 5.43 -8.55
C SER A 54 -5.88 6.77 -8.87
N ILE A 55 -4.55 6.87 -8.80
CA ILE A 55 -3.79 8.10 -9.05
C ILE A 55 -2.62 7.75 -9.98
N PRO A 56 -2.89 7.45 -11.26
CA PRO A 56 -1.88 7.00 -12.20
C PRO A 56 -0.83 8.11 -12.45
N GLY A 57 0.39 7.69 -12.78
CA GLY A 57 1.49 8.59 -13.16
C GLY A 57 2.19 9.32 -12.00
N LEU A 58 1.65 9.31 -10.78
CA LEU A 58 2.23 10.02 -9.64
C LEU A 58 2.85 9.06 -8.59
N ARG A 59 3.87 9.57 -7.88
CA ARG A 59 4.47 8.97 -6.69
C ARG A 59 4.69 10.02 -5.61
N GLY A 60 4.59 9.60 -4.37
CA GLY A 60 4.90 10.43 -3.21
C GLY A 60 5.64 9.66 -2.13
N LEU A 61 6.56 10.31 -1.42
CA LEU A 61 7.21 9.70 -0.28
C LEU A 61 6.32 9.81 0.97
N VAL A 62 5.93 8.65 1.51
CA VAL A 62 4.94 8.56 2.59
C VAL A 62 5.55 7.83 3.80
N PRO A 63 5.47 8.42 5.00
CA PRO A 63 5.83 7.71 6.23
C PRO A 63 4.73 6.74 6.65
N ARG A 64 5.10 5.51 6.99
CA ARG A 64 4.21 4.46 7.50
C ARG A 64 4.79 3.82 8.75
N TYR A 65 3.95 3.28 9.62
CA TYR A 65 4.45 2.48 10.74
C TYR A 65 5.16 1.25 10.19
N LYS A 66 6.38 1.02 10.68
CA LYS A 66 7.23 -0.06 10.18
C LYS A 66 6.68 -1.44 10.53
N ARG A 67 5.92 -1.57 11.62
CA ARG A 67 5.42 -2.86 12.09
C ARG A 67 3.99 -2.76 12.62
N LEU A 68 3.16 -3.73 12.25
CA LEU A 68 1.78 -3.82 12.69
C LEU A 68 1.31 -5.29 12.74
N ARG A 69 0.23 -5.54 13.47
CA ARG A 69 -0.60 -6.73 13.36
C ARG A 69 -1.88 -6.38 12.62
N TYR A 70 -2.30 -7.19 11.67
CA TYR A 70 -3.62 -7.08 11.07
C TYR A 70 -4.45 -8.33 11.33
N GLN A 71 -5.73 -8.13 11.57
CA GLN A 71 -6.71 -9.18 11.78
C GLN A 71 -7.91 -8.96 10.86
N GLY A 72 -8.62 -10.04 10.51
CA GLY A 72 -9.82 -9.98 9.68
C GLY A 72 -10.25 -11.38 9.28
N PHE A 73 -10.86 -11.50 8.09
CA PHE A 73 -11.29 -12.78 7.55
C PHE A 73 -10.87 -12.92 6.08
N ASP A 74 -10.70 -14.16 5.62
CA ASP A 74 -10.58 -14.47 4.19
C ASP A 74 -11.96 -14.51 3.50
N GLN A 75 -11.98 -14.73 2.19
CA GLN A 75 -13.20 -14.86 1.38
C GLN A 75 -14.09 -16.06 1.76
N SER A 76 -13.54 -17.03 2.48
CA SER A 76 -14.26 -18.20 3.00
C SER A 76 -14.77 -18.00 4.43
N GLY A 77 -14.48 -16.85 5.06
CA GLY A 77 -14.85 -16.54 6.43
C GLY A 77 -13.90 -17.11 7.48
N ASN A 78 -12.73 -17.63 7.10
CA ASN A 78 -11.72 -18.07 8.06
C ASN A 78 -10.99 -16.86 8.65
N PRO A 79 -10.66 -16.87 9.95
CA PRO A 79 -9.95 -15.75 10.58
C PRO A 79 -8.51 -15.66 10.06
N ILE A 80 -8.07 -14.43 9.80
CA ILE A 80 -6.68 -14.07 9.47
C ILE A 80 -6.10 -13.29 10.64
N ASP A 81 -4.85 -13.59 11.01
CA ASP A 81 -4.10 -12.90 12.05
C ASP A 81 -2.60 -12.95 11.76
N HIS A 82 -2.04 -11.82 11.33
CA HIS A 82 -0.63 -11.74 10.93
C HIS A 82 0.06 -10.52 11.52
N THR A 83 1.31 -10.71 11.92
CA THR A 83 2.24 -9.63 12.26
C THR A 83 3.21 -9.43 11.10
N VAL A 84 3.31 -8.21 10.60
CA VAL A 84 4.07 -7.86 9.40
C VAL A 84 4.88 -6.60 9.61
N SER A 85 5.90 -6.43 8.78
CA SER A 85 6.79 -5.28 8.82
C SER A 85 7.12 -4.74 7.42
N SER A 86 7.78 -3.58 7.41
CA SER A 86 8.39 -2.97 6.24
C SER A 86 7.39 -2.80 5.08
N PHE A 87 7.73 -3.30 3.88
CA PHE A 87 6.89 -3.17 2.71
C PHE A 87 5.50 -3.80 2.86
N HIS A 88 5.40 -4.97 3.51
CA HIS A 88 4.10 -5.61 3.74
C HIS A 88 3.22 -4.75 4.67
N ALA A 89 3.80 -4.23 5.76
CA ALA A 89 3.08 -3.30 6.64
C ALA A 89 2.62 -2.03 5.90
N ARG A 90 3.45 -1.49 5.00
CA ARG A 90 3.11 -0.35 4.14
C ARG A 90 1.91 -0.63 3.25
N VAL A 91 1.93 -1.76 2.53
CA VAL A 91 0.83 -2.15 1.63
C VAL A 91 -0.48 -2.25 2.43
N VAL A 92 -0.49 -2.94 3.57
CA VAL A 92 -1.70 -3.08 4.39
C VAL A 92 -2.23 -1.73 4.86
N GLN A 93 -1.35 -0.81 5.28
CA GLN A 93 -1.75 0.54 5.70
C GLN A 93 -2.31 1.38 4.54
N HIS A 94 -1.64 1.40 3.38
CA HIS A 94 -2.12 2.10 2.18
C HIS A 94 -3.53 1.68 1.79
N GLU A 95 -3.79 0.42 1.98
CA GLU A 95 -4.99 -0.21 1.47
C GLU A 95 -6.16 -0.15 2.44
N CYS A 96 -5.87 -0.17 3.74
CA CYS A 96 -6.83 0.18 4.77
C CYS A 96 -7.19 1.67 4.74
N ASP A 97 -6.25 2.56 4.36
CA ASP A 97 -6.54 3.99 4.13
C ASP A 97 -7.67 4.16 3.10
N HIS A 98 -7.68 3.38 2.01
CA HIS A 98 -8.79 3.40 1.05
C HIS A 98 -10.14 3.04 1.67
N LEU A 99 -10.18 2.12 2.65
CA LEU A 99 -11.44 1.77 3.35
C LEU A 99 -12.01 2.97 4.14
N GLN A 100 -11.15 3.92 4.49
CA GLN A 100 -11.49 5.15 5.21
C GLN A 100 -11.61 6.36 4.28
N GLY A 101 -11.52 6.17 2.95
CA GLY A 101 -11.52 7.26 1.97
C GLY A 101 -10.25 8.12 2.00
N ILE A 102 -9.16 7.60 2.57
CA ILE A 102 -7.86 8.28 2.66
C ILE A 102 -7.00 7.83 1.48
N LEU A 103 -6.40 8.79 0.78
CA LEU A 103 -5.45 8.54 -0.32
C LEU A 103 -4.04 8.90 0.11
N TYR A 104 -3.03 8.25 -0.48
CA TYR A 104 -1.63 8.48 -0.11
C TYR A 104 -1.17 9.95 -0.18
N PRO A 105 -1.65 10.83 -1.09
CA PRO A 105 -1.25 12.24 -1.07
C PRO A 105 -1.64 12.97 0.22
N MET A 106 -2.70 12.51 0.91
CA MET A 106 -3.14 13.06 2.20
C MET A 106 -2.19 12.67 3.34
N ARG A 107 -1.26 11.72 3.11
CA ARG A 107 -0.27 11.26 4.08
C ARG A 107 1.14 11.80 3.81
N ILE A 108 1.36 12.50 2.70
CA ILE A 108 2.67 13.08 2.34
C ILE A 108 2.99 14.22 3.31
N ARG A 109 4.23 14.23 3.83
CA ARG A 109 4.72 15.29 4.73
C ARG A 109 5.54 16.35 4.02
N ASP A 110 6.22 15.98 2.95
CA ASP A 110 7.10 16.85 2.16
C ASP A 110 6.66 16.82 0.70
N MET A 111 6.05 17.92 0.25
CA MET A 111 5.53 18.04 -1.12
C MET A 111 6.65 18.16 -2.17
N SER A 112 7.90 18.42 -1.77
CA SER A 112 9.04 18.33 -2.71
C SER A 112 9.32 16.88 -3.15
N ARG A 113 8.80 15.90 -2.40
CA ARG A 113 8.88 14.47 -2.69
C ARG A 113 7.55 13.92 -3.22
N PHE A 114 6.84 14.72 -4.02
CA PHE A 114 5.62 14.34 -4.71
C PHE A 114 5.66 14.83 -6.16
N GLY A 115 5.43 13.93 -7.12
CA GLY A 115 5.57 14.30 -8.52
C GLY A 115 5.30 13.14 -9.47
N PHE A 116 5.46 13.43 -10.77
CA PHE A 116 5.30 12.45 -11.82
C PHE A 116 6.43 11.42 -11.77
N VAL A 117 6.09 10.16 -12.03
CA VAL A 117 7.05 9.04 -12.04
C VAL A 117 8.21 9.30 -12.99
N GLU A 118 7.92 9.83 -14.18
CA GLU A 118 8.90 10.10 -15.24
C GLU A 118 9.95 11.14 -14.81
N GLU A 119 9.55 12.12 -14.01
CA GLU A 119 10.44 13.18 -13.51
C GLU A 119 11.22 12.73 -12.26
N LEU A 120 10.57 11.96 -11.37
CA LEU A 120 11.18 11.48 -10.13
C LEU A 120 12.13 10.29 -10.36
N PHE A 121 11.84 9.46 -11.37
CA PHE A 121 12.56 8.22 -11.67
C PHE A 121 12.76 8.06 -13.18
N PRO A 122 13.59 8.93 -13.80
CA PRO A 122 13.78 8.92 -15.26
C PRO A 122 14.30 7.59 -15.80
N ASP A 123 15.10 6.86 -15.01
CA ASP A 123 15.65 5.55 -15.40
C ASP A 123 14.61 4.40 -15.32
N ASN A 124 13.44 4.63 -14.71
CA ASN A 124 12.37 3.65 -14.51
C ASN A 124 11.04 4.07 -15.18
N ALA A 125 11.06 5.08 -16.04
CA ALA A 125 9.87 5.50 -16.79
C ALA A 125 9.40 4.37 -17.72
N PRO A 126 8.09 4.03 -17.76
CA PRO A 126 7.59 3.13 -18.79
C PRO A 126 7.88 3.78 -20.15
N VAL A 127 8.55 3.05 -21.03
CA VAL A 127 8.71 3.47 -22.43
C VAL A 127 7.29 3.64 -22.98
N ALA A 128 6.96 4.83 -23.46
CA ALA A 128 5.68 5.06 -24.11
C ALA A 128 5.55 4.09 -25.30
N GLU A 129 4.53 3.22 -25.27
CA GLU A 129 4.05 2.48 -26.44
C GLU A 129 3.22 3.39 -27.35
#